data_AF-A0AAU1VKC9-F1
#
_entry.id   AF-A0AAU1VKC9-F1
#
_cell.length_a   1.000
_cell.length_b   1.000
_cell.length_c   1.000
_cell.angle_alpha   90.00
_cell.angle_beta   90.00
_cell.angle_gamma   90.00
#
_symmetry.space_group_name_H-M   'P 1'
#
loop_
_entity.id
_entity.type
_entity.pdbx_description
1 polymer ?
#
loop_
_entity_poly.entity_id
_entity_poly.type
_entity_poly.pdbx_seq_one_letter_code
_entity_poly.pdbx_strand_id
1 'polypeptide(L)'
;MTGPPDSSALPGTPGGGEQPALPTALYEAGLPVDMLTEEQRLVLSQLTEEELAVLLDIKSRLDAVEPEVRAHGEIAGGALF
;
A
#
# COMPACT_ATOMS: atom_id res chain seq x y z
N MET A 1 -43.75 -27.02 23.67
CA MET A 1 -43.41 -25.85 24.49
C MET A 1 -42.01 -25.42 24.09
N THR A 2 -41.93 -24.20 23.56
CA THR A 2 -40.79 -23.55 22.92
C THR A 2 -39.73 -23.14 23.95
N GLY A 3 -38.48 -23.53 23.73
CA GLY A 3 -37.29 -22.94 24.39
C GLY A 3 -36.65 -21.87 23.47
N PRO A 4 -35.93 -20.88 24.02
CA PRO A 4 -35.57 -19.64 23.32
C PRO A 4 -34.42 -19.79 22.29
N PRO A 5 -34.25 -18.82 21.38
CA PRO A 5 -33.18 -18.80 20.38
C PRO A 5 -31.88 -18.15 20.92
N ASP A 6 -30.82 -18.27 20.10
CA ASP A 6 -29.58 -17.50 20.10
C ASP A 6 -28.40 -17.94 20.98
N SER A 7 -27.51 -18.70 20.35
CA SER A 7 -26.06 -18.48 20.45
C SER A 7 -25.40 -18.77 19.11
N SER A 8 -25.90 -18.12 18.05
CA SER A 8 -24.98 -17.75 16.95
C SER A 8 -24.17 -16.56 17.45
N ALA A 9 -23.18 -16.85 18.30
CA ALA A 9 -22.08 -15.94 18.53
C ALA A 9 -21.40 -15.77 17.18
N LEU A 10 -21.76 -14.70 16.48
CA LEU A 10 -20.99 -14.15 15.38
C LEU A 10 -19.52 -14.12 15.83
N PRO A 11 -18.59 -14.81 15.15
CA PRO A 11 -17.18 -14.55 15.38
C PRO A 11 -16.97 -13.07 15.10
N GLY A 12 -16.40 -12.37 16.08
CA GLY A 12 -16.23 -10.94 16.08
C GLY A 12 -15.71 -10.45 14.73
N THR A 13 -16.28 -9.34 14.26
CA THR A 13 -15.63 -8.46 13.30
C THR A 13 -14.14 -8.38 13.66
N PRO A 14 -13.20 -8.80 12.79
CA PRO A 14 -11.82 -8.46 13.02
C PRO A 14 -11.80 -6.94 13.13
N GLY A 15 -11.21 -6.45 14.23
CA GLY A 15 -11.28 -5.05 14.63
C GLY A 15 -10.98 -4.13 13.46
N GLY A 16 -11.56 -2.93 13.49
CA GLY A 16 -11.03 -1.81 12.72
C GLY A 16 -9.56 -1.68 13.06
N GLY A 17 -8.71 -2.31 12.25
CA GLY A 17 -7.28 -2.19 12.32
C GLY A 17 -7.01 -0.73 12.03
N GLU A 18 -6.47 -0.02 13.02
CA GLU A 18 -5.99 1.32 12.84
C GLU A 18 -5.03 1.28 11.65
N GLN A 19 -5.46 1.85 10.51
CA GLN A 19 -4.66 1.79 9.29
C GLN A 19 -3.30 2.38 9.62
N PRO A 20 -2.21 1.64 9.38
CA PRO A 20 -0.89 2.07 9.80
C PRO A 20 -0.58 3.42 9.16
N ALA A 21 -0.23 4.40 9.99
CA ALA A 21 0.01 5.76 9.54
C ALA A 21 1.19 5.76 8.56
N LEU A 22 0.94 6.23 7.34
CA LEU A 22 1.95 6.27 6.29
C LEU A 22 2.70 7.61 6.32
N PRO A 23 4.01 7.60 6.02
CA PRO A 23 4.78 8.82 5.89
C PRO A 23 4.18 9.78 4.84
N THR A 24 3.97 11.04 5.21
CA THR A 24 3.43 12.08 4.31
C THR A 24 4.27 12.25 3.04
N ALA A 25 5.58 12.02 3.13
CA ALA A 25 6.50 12.09 1.99
C ALA A 25 6.11 11.16 0.82
N LEU A 26 5.39 10.05 1.09
CA LEU A 26 4.87 9.19 0.03
C LEU A 26 3.79 9.90 -0.81
N TYR A 27 2.90 10.64 -0.16
CA TYR A 27 1.88 11.45 -0.82
C TYR A 27 2.51 12.63 -1.58
N GLU A 28 3.49 13.30 -0.96
CA GLU A 28 4.21 14.41 -1.60
C GLU A 28 5.01 13.98 -2.84
N ALA A 29 5.49 12.73 -2.85
CA ALA A 29 6.13 12.12 -4.01
C ALA A 29 5.15 11.77 -5.15
N GLY A 30 3.85 11.99 -4.97
CA GLY A 30 2.83 11.69 -5.97
C GLY A 30 2.54 10.20 -6.14
N LEU A 31 2.90 9.37 -5.15
CA LEU A 31 2.55 7.94 -5.15
C LEU A 31 1.04 7.80 -4.85
N PRO A 32 0.30 6.94 -5.56
CA PRO A 32 -1.13 6.71 -5.31
C PRO A 32 -1.33 5.82 -4.08
N VAL A 33 -0.92 6.32 -2.90
CA VAL A 33 -0.96 5.61 -1.62
C VAL A 33 -2.36 5.09 -1.28
N ASP A 34 -3.39 5.83 -1.70
CA ASP A 34 -4.79 5.47 -1.47
C ASP A 34 -5.24 4.24 -2.27
N MET A 35 -4.52 3.86 -3.33
CA MET A 35 -4.83 2.68 -4.14
C MET A 35 -4.10 1.40 -3.67
N LEU A 36 -3.21 1.53 -2.69
CA LEU A 36 -2.46 0.40 -2.15
C LEU A 36 -3.35 -0.52 -1.31
N THR A 37 -3.06 -1.81 -1.36
CA THR A 37 -3.68 -2.78 -0.46
C THR A 37 -3.20 -2.58 0.97
N GLU A 38 -3.95 -3.07 1.95
CA GLU A 38 -3.56 -2.98 3.36
C GLU A 38 -2.18 -3.62 3.63
N GLU A 39 -1.89 -4.74 2.99
CA GLU A 39 -0.58 -5.41 3.09
C GLU A 39 0.56 -4.53 2.56
N GLN A 40 0.35 -3.84 1.44
CA GLN A 40 1.34 -2.92 0.88
C GLN A 40 1.56 -1.71 1.79
N ARG A 41 0.48 -1.15 2.36
CA ARG A 41 0.57 -0.06 3.34
C ARG A 41 1.33 -0.49 4.58
N LEU A 42 1.09 -1.71 5.07
CA LEU A 42 1.83 -2.26 6.20
C LEU A 42 3.33 -2.39 5.92
N VAL A 43 3.73 -2.80 4.71
CA VAL A 43 5.15 -2.83 4.31
C VAL A 43 5.74 -1.41 4.33
N LEU A 44 5.05 -0.44 3.73
CA LEU A 44 5.55 0.94 3.67
C LEU A 44 5.61 1.61 5.05
N SER A 45 4.71 1.26 5.96
CA SER A 45 4.72 1.78 7.34
C SER A 45 5.86 1.26 8.21
N GLN A 46 6.49 0.15 7.81
CA GLN A 46 7.62 -0.46 8.54
C GLN A 46 8.98 0.07 8.06
N LEU A 47 9.01 0.85 6.98
CA LEU A 47 10.24 1.42 6.46
C LEU A 47 10.83 2.42 7.45
N THR A 48 12.15 2.39 7.62
CA THR A 48 12.84 3.46 8.34
C THR A 48 12.87 4.74 7.51
N GLU A 49 13.22 5.87 8.15
CA GLU A 49 13.39 7.14 7.45
C GLU A 49 14.45 7.05 6.35
N GLU A 50 15.54 6.32 6.59
CA GLU A 50 16.62 6.10 5.62
C GLU A 50 16.17 5.25 4.44
N GLU A 51 15.44 4.17 4.68
CA GLU A 51 14.92 3.28 3.64
C GLU A 51 13.91 4.03 2.75
N LEU A 52 13.02 4.82 3.37
CA LEU A 52 12.10 5.69 2.65
C LEU A 52 12.86 6.72 1.80
N ALA A 53 13.90 7.35 2.35
CA ALA A 53 14.71 8.33 1.61
C ALA A 53 15.36 7.70 0.37
N VAL A 54 15.88 6.47 0.48
CA VAL A 54 16.45 5.73 -0.66
C VAL A 54 15.38 5.44 -1.72
N LEU A 55 14.19 4.99 -1.32
CA LEU A 55 13.09 4.74 -2.26
C LEU A 55 12.67 6.01 -3.01
N LEU A 56 12.57 7.14 -2.30
CA LEU A 56 12.22 8.43 -2.90
C LEU A 56 13.32 8.95 -3.84
N ASP A 57 14.59 8.75 -3.51
CA ASP A 57 15.72 9.07 -4.40
C ASP A 57 15.66 8.27 -5.71
N ILE A 58 15.45 6.95 -5.60
CA ILE A 58 15.32 6.09 -6.78
C ILE A 58 14.14 6.54 -7.64
N LYS A 59 12.98 6.82 -7.03
CA LYS A 59 11.81 7.33 -7.75
C LYS A 59 12.14 8.63 -8.51
N SER A 60 12.73 9.62 -7.82
CA SER A 60 13.11 10.90 -8.42
C SER A 60 14.03 10.72 -9.64
N ARG A 61 15.00 9.81 -9.53
CA ARG A 61 15.92 9.49 -10.64
C ARG A 61 15.23 8.79 -11.80
N LEU A 62 14.23 7.95 -11.53
CA LEU A 62 13.39 7.32 -12.56
C LEU A 62 12.50 8.36 -13.25
N ASP A 63 11.84 9.24 -12.49
CA ASP A 63 11.03 10.33 -13.04
C ASP A 63 11.87 11.26 -13.93
N ALA A 64 13.12 11.53 -13.54
CA ALA A 64 14.03 12.41 -14.29
C ALA A 64 14.48 11.83 -15.64
N VAL A 65 14.38 10.52 -15.85
CA VAL A 65 14.73 9.85 -17.12
C VAL A 65 13.52 9.59 -18.04
N GLU A 66 12.31 10.03 -17.66
CA GLU A 66 11.10 9.89 -18.49
C GLU A 66 10.97 10.97 -19.58
N PRO A 67 11.56 10.77 -20.78
CA PRO A 67 10.75 10.98 -21.98
C PRO A 67 11.03 10.00 -23.16
N GLU A 68 11.67 8.83 -22.97
CA GLU A 68 12.01 7.92 -24.09
C GLU A 68 11.18 6.63 -24.21
N VAL A 69 10.16 6.39 -23.37
CA VAL A 69 9.27 5.23 -23.53
C VAL A 69 7.84 5.67 -23.90
N ARG A 70 7.70 6.25 -25.10
CA ARG A 70 6.41 6.27 -25.82
C ARG A 70 6.39 5.12 -26.84
N ALA A 71 6.20 3.90 -26.34
CA ALA A 71 5.85 2.66 -27.07
C ALA A 71 6.17 1.48 -26.14
N HIS A 72 5.29 0.62 -25.64
CA HIS A 72 3.87 0.30 -25.76
C HIS A 72 3.40 -0.04 -24.31
N GLY A 73 2.16 0.22 -23.89
CA GLY A 73 1.09 -0.75 -24.08
C GLY A 73 1.47 -2.12 -23.51
N GLU A 74 1.04 -2.41 -22.28
CA GLU A 74 1.10 -3.73 -21.63
C GLU A 74 2.50 -4.20 -21.16
N ILE A 75 2.85 -3.92 -19.91
CA ILE A 75 3.12 -4.89 -18.83
C ILE A 75 3.44 -4.06 -17.59
N ALA A 76 2.61 -4.26 -16.56
CA ALA A 76 2.72 -3.62 -15.27
C ALA A 76 4.12 -3.85 -14.68
N GLY A 77 4.74 -2.78 -14.18
CA GLY A 77 5.96 -2.87 -13.39
C GLY A 77 5.71 -3.75 -12.17
N GLY A 78 6.22 -4.97 -12.21
CA GLY A 78 6.14 -5.94 -11.13
C GLY A 78 6.51 -7.34 -11.62
N ALA A 79 7.66 -7.84 -11.14
CA ALA A 79 8.21 -9.19 -11.32
C ALA A 79 9.05 -9.46 -12.58
N LEU A 80 10.37 -9.41 -12.40
CA LEU A 80 11.30 -10.32 -13.08
C LEU A 80 11.67 -11.42 -12.08
N PHE A 81 10.99 -12.57 -12.17
CA PHE A 81 11.44 -13.91 -11.78
C PHE A 81 11.01 -14.88 -12.88
#